data_AF-A0AAP4F7V6-F1
#
_entry.id   AF-A0AAP4F7V6-F1
#
_cell.length_a   1.000
_cell.length_b   1.000
_cell.length_c   1.000
_cell.angle_alpha   90.00
_cell.angle_beta   90.00
_cell.angle_gamma   90.00
#
_symmetry.space_group_name_H-M   'P 1'
#
loop_
_entity.id
_entity.type
_entity.pdbx_description
1 polymer ?
#
loop_
_entity_poly.entity_id
_entity_poly.type
_entity_poly.pdbx_seq_one_letter_code
_entity_poly.pdbx_strand_id
1 'polypeptide(L)'
;MAIPLITLLAVFNSEVASAQVSAVSDDVLTDEAIALETQTQDYVADRDQPSPEDEIKQFALEHPETVTEYELQTTTTPVQSLGNPEDPASIGESRSACERVWPTRFSVCGAIKAKYKEIGGALSWLGPPTSGEVRNPDQVGYRSTFLGGAIYWHPETGAHAITNDGMRQWGSLGWEQGVLGYPTSRPKNISPLPVAQYQNFQGGDTYYSPVTGGAIWGDLKQRYDAIGGPSHPIGIPVSNELSNTDEYRFNNFSNGVMTWQRSSRRSHYMYLPARRACQAVCVWGFRVSVL
;
A
#
# COMPACT_ATOMS: atom_id res chain seq x y z
N MET A 1 -40.75 -10.71 53.48
CA MET A 1 -39.42 -10.06 53.41
C MET A 1 -39.00 -10.05 51.96
N ALA A 2 -39.06 -8.88 51.33
CA ALA A 2 -38.86 -8.70 49.89
C ALA A 2 -37.69 -7.73 49.66
N ILE A 3 -36.73 -8.13 48.84
CA ILE A 3 -35.71 -7.26 48.23
C ILE A 3 -35.42 -7.82 46.82
N PRO A 4 -35.70 -7.08 45.73
CA PRO A 4 -35.13 -7.38 44.42
C PRO A 4 -33.97 -6.43 44.07
N LEU A 5 -33.01 -6.99 43.34
CA LEU A 5 -31.78 -6.36 42.84
C LEU A 5 -32.06 -5.60 41.53
N ILE A 6 -31.40 -4.45 41.39
CA ILE A 6 -31.64 -3.38 40.41
C ILE A 6 -31.01 -3.68 39.03
N THR A 7 -31.81 -3.53 37.98
CA THR A 7 -31.41 -3.51 36.57
C THR A 7 -31.10 -2.07 36.14
N LEU A 8 -29.91 -1.82 35.58
CA LEU A 8 -29.52 -0.52 35.02
C LEU A 8 -29.72 -0.53 33.49
N LEU A 9 -30.71 0.21 33.01
CA LEU A 9 -31.00 0.47 31.58
C LEU A 9 -30.78 1.97 31.33
N ALA A 10 -29.86 2.30 30.42
CA ALA A 10 -29.61 3.67 29.98
C ALA A 10 -30.67 4.10 28.96
N VAL A 11 -31.32 5.24 29.21
CA VAL A 11 -32.20 5.93 28.27
C VAL A 11 -31.41 7.09 27.64
N PHE A 12 -31.25 7.05 26.32
CA PHE A 12 -30.78 8.17 25.50
C PHE A 12 -31.96 9.13 25.27
N ASN A 13 -31.79 10.41 25.65
CA ASN A 13 -32.71 11.49 25.28
C ASN A 13 -32.22 12.19 24.02
N SER A 14 -33.15 12.41 23.11
CA SER A 14 -33.05 13.17 21.86
C SER A 14 -33.03 14.68 22.11
N GLU A 15 -32.17 15.43 21.41
CA GLU A 15 -32.50 16.80 20.97
C GLU A 15 -31.55 17.25 19.84
N VAL A 16 -32.15 17.84 18.81
CA VAL A 16 -31.57 18.18 17.51
C VAL A 16 -31.32 19.69 17.50
N ALA A 17 -30.07 20.14 17.35
CA ALA A 17 -29.76 21.56 17.19
C ALA A 17 -29.61 21.91 15.70
N SER A 18 -30.62 22.59 15.17
CA SER A 18 -30.61 23.27 13.87
C SER A 18 -30.09 24.70 14.05
N ALA A 19 -28.97 25.06 13.40
CA ALA A 19 -28.51 26.45 13.30
C ALA A 19 -29.15 27.12 12.09
N GLN A 20 -29.92 28.19 12.32
CA GLN A 20 -30.43 29.11 11.31
C GLN A 20 -29.56 30.37 11.27
N VAL A 21 -29.29 30.84 10.05
CA VAL A 21 -28.58 32.08 9.74
C VAL A 21 -29.58 33.23 9.80
N SER A 22 -29.27 34.29 10.57
CA SER A 22 -29.99 35.56 10.54
C SER A 22 -29.02 36.73 10.61
N ALA A 23 -29.27 37.72 9.75
CA ALA A 23 -28.46 38.88 9.43
C ALA A 23 -28.36 39.91 10.57
N VAL A 24 -27.27 40.70 10.56
CA VAL A 24 -27.21 42.03 11.18
C VAL A 24 -26.55 42.99 10.20
N SER A 25 -27.21 44.14 10.09
CA SER A 25 -27.14 45.22 9.11
C SER A 25 -26.00 46.25 9.36
N ASP A 26 -25.67 46.96 8.28
CA ASP A 26 -24.90 48.21 8.26
C ASP A 26 -25.50 49.27 9.20
N ASP A 27 -24.66 50.04 9.89
CA ASP A 27 -24.47 51.50 9.74
C ASP A 27 -23.89 52.15 11.02
N VAL A 28 -23.32 53.35 10.87
CA VAL A 28 -22.94 54.37 11.88
C VAL A 28 -21.46 54.47 12.27
N LEU A 29 -20.77 55.39 11.58
CA LEU A 29 -19.64 56.18 12.05
C LEU A 29 -19.99 57.00 13.31
N THR A 30 -19.04 57.15 14.24
CA THR A 30 -18.55 58.46 14.74
C THR A 30 -17.30 58.31 15.60
N ASP A 31 -16.27 59.06 15.20
CA ASP A 31 -15.32 59.85 16.00
C ASP A 31 -14.70 59.26 17.27
N GLU A 32 -13.44 58.80 17.15
CA GLU A 32 -12.41 59.17 18.12
C GLU A 32 -11.04 59.25 17.42
N ALA A 33 -10.61 60.50 17.22
CA ALA A 33 -9.29 60.85 16.74
C ALA A 33 -8.24 60.53 17.81
N ILE A 34 -7.31 59.63 17.49
CA ILE A 34 -6.00 59.58 18.15
C ILE A 34 -4.96 59.86 17.08
N ALA A 35 -4.52 61.11 17.08
CA ALA A 35 -3.33 61.56 16.38
C ALA A 35 -2.11 60.87 16.98
N LEU A 36 -1.31 60.20 16.15
CA LEU A 36 0.11 59.97 16.44
C LEU A 36 0.89 59.92 15.13
N GLU A 37 1.34 61.12 14.76
CA GLU A 37 2.55 61.51 14.05
C GLU A 37 3.26 60.48 13.14
N THR A 38 3.27 60.82 11.85
CA THR A 38 4.28 60.42 10.87
C THR A 38 5.67 60.84 11.32
N GLN A 39 6.43 59.91 11.89
CA GLN A 39 7.88 60.00 11.99
C GLN A 39 8.49 59.19 10.85
N THR A 40 8.61 59.80 9.67
CA THR A 40 9.55 59.35 8.65
C THR A 40 10.95 59.59 9.18
N GLN A 41 11.52 58.56 9.80
CA GLN A 41 12.92 58.53 10.15
C GLN A 41 13.69 58.15 8.90
N ASP A 42 14.45 59.11 8.36
CA ASP A 42 15.44 58.90 7.31
C ASP A 42 16.36 57.74 7.72
N TYR A 43 16.13 56.57 7.12
CA TYR A 43 17.11 55.49 7.14
C TYR A 43 18.20 55.86 6.13
N VAL A 44 19.21 56.58 6.60
CA VAL A 44 20.51 56.60 5.93
C VAL A 44 21.08 55.19 6.11
N ALA A 45 21.01 54.37 5.06
CA ALA A 45 21.76 53.13 5.01
C ALA A 45 23.25 53.48 5.13
N ASP A 46 23.86 53.09 6.24
CA ASP A 46 25.30 53.17 6.42
C ASP A 46 25.96 52.37 5.29
N ARG A 47 26.73 53.06 4.46
CA ARG A 47 27.15 52.57 3.14
C ARG A 47 28.44 51.72 3.22
N ASP A 48 28.81 51.29 4.42
CA ASP A 48 30.07 50.63 4.73
C ASP A 48 29.90 49.27 5.45
N GLN A 49 28.74 48.62 5.35
CA GLN A 49 28.68 47.19 5.71
C GLN A 49 29.31 46.34 4.60
N PRO A 50 30.36 45.55 4.90
CA PRO A 50 30.96 44.64 3.92
C PRO A 50 29.91 43.66 3.41
N SER A 51 30.02 43.25 2.15
CA SER A 51 29.10 42.25 1.62
C SER A 51 29.28 40.94 2.38
N PRO A 52 28.24 40.09 2.49
CA PRO A 52 28.36 38.78 3.12
C PRO A 52 29.51 37.95 2.53
N GLU A 53 29.86 38.17 1.26
CA GLU A 53 30.96 37.50 0.58
C GLU A 53 32.33 37.98 1.07
N ASP A 54 32.46 39.25 1.45
CA ASP A 54 33.71 39.82 1.97
C ASP A 54 33.92 39.42 3.43
N GLU A 55 32.85 39.31 4.22
CA GLU A 55 32.91 38.75 5.57
C GLU A 55 33.36 37.28 5.55
N ILE A 56 32.86 36.48 4.60
CA ILE A 56 33.28 35.08 4.43
C ILE A 56 34.76 34.98 4.05
N LYS A 57 35.24 35.85 3.14
CA LYS A 57 36.67 35.87 2.76
C LYS A 57 37.56 36.28 3.92
N GLN A 58 37.14 37.27 4.70
CA GLN A 58 37.89 37.75 5.86
C GLN A 58 37.95 36.68 6.96
N PHE A 59 36.84 35.99 7.23
CA PHE A 59 36.79 34.88 8.17
C PHE A 59 37.70 33.71 7.76
N ALA A 60 37.72 33.35 6.47
CA ALA A 60 38.58 32.29 5.94
C ALA A 60 40.09 32.63 6.01
N LEU A 61 40.45 33.92 5.95
CA LEU A 61 41.81 34.42 6.13
C LEU A 61 42.25 34.37 7.60
N GLU A 62 41.32 34.62 8.53
CA GLU A 62 41.58 34.64 9.97
C GLU A 62 41.57 33.24 10.61
N HIS A 63 40.90 32.25 10.00
CA HIS A 63 40.72 30.89 10.52
C HIS A 63 41.15 29.79 9.52
N PRO A 64 42.45 29.68 9.17
CA PRO A 64 42.96 28.71 8.19
C PRO A 64 42.71 27.23 8.58
N GLU A 65 42.49 26.95 9.87
CA GLU A 65 42.11 25.64 10.38
C GLU A 65 40.73 25.16 9.86
N THR A 66 39.82 26.09 9.57
CA THR A 66 38.48 25.74 9.06
C THR A 66 38.54 25.25 7.62
N VAL A 67 39.38 25.86 6.79
CA VAL A 67 39.62 25.46 5.39
C VAL A 67 40.21 24.05 5.32
N THR A 68 41.09 23.73 6.27
CA THR A 68 41.76 22.42 6.34
C THR A 68 40.78 21.31 6.73
N GLU A 69 39.81 21.58 7.61
CA GLU A 69 38.76 20.62 7.98
C GLU A 69 37.76 20.38 6.83
N TYR A 70 37.39 21.40 6.06
CA TYR A 70 36.57 21.26 4.85
C TYR A 70 37.30 20.48 3.73
N GLU A 71 38.60 20.71 3.53
CA GLU A 71 39.40 19.94 2.57
C GLU A 71 39.61 18.49 3.02
N LEU A 72 39.77 18.23 4.33
CA LEU A 72 39.83 16.87 4.88
C LEU A 72 38.49 16.12 4.74
N GLN A 73 37.36 16.82 4.81
CA GLN A 73 36.03 16.22 4.58
C GLN A 73 35.71 16.01 3.09
N THR A 74 36.37 16.74 2.19
CA THR A 74 36.19 16.61 0.73
C THR A 74 37.29 15.79 0.04
N THR A 75 38.34 15.39 0.77
CA THR A 75 39.38 14.47 0.30
C THR A 75 38.86 13.03 0.22
N THR A 76 38.27 12.73 -0.93
CA THR A 76 38.44 11.47 -1.68
C THR A 76 38.03 10.18 -0.94
N THR A 77 36.74 9.85 -1.04
CA THR A 77 36.39 8.43 -1.22
C THR A 77 36.94 8.01 -2.59
N PRO A 78 37.71 6.91 -2.71
CA PRO A 78 38.18 6.47 -4.01
C PRO A 78 36.97 6.15 -4.88
N VAL A 79 36.86 6.86 -6.01
CA VAL A 79 35.91 6.53 -7.08
C VAL A 79 36.27 5.13 -7.55
N GLN A 80 35.49 4.13 -7.17
CA GLN A 80 35.50 2.87 -7.89
C GLN A 80 35.06 3.18 -9.31
N SER A 81 36.01 3.05 -10.24
CA SER A 81 35.82 3.06 -11.68
C SER A 81 34.48 2.40 -12.06
N LEU A 82 33.49 3.20 -12.44
CA LEU A 82 32.41 2.73 -13.29
C LEU A 82 33.07 2.37 -14.63
N GLY A 83 33.03 1.09 -14.99
CA GLY A 83 33.50 0.63 -16.29
C GLY A 83 32.80 1.38 -17.42
N ASN A 84 33.55 1.67 -18.49
CA ASN A 84 33.02 2.29 -19.71
C ASN A 84 31.82 1.51 -20.27
N PRO A 85 30.79 2.20 -20.80
CA PRO A 85 29.59 1.54 -21.33
C PRO A 85 29.74 1.01 -22.77
N GLU A 86 30.95 0.76 -23.28
CA GLU A 86 31.18 0.47 -24.72
C GLU A 86 31.89 -0.86 -25.02
N ASP A 87 31.85 -1.85 -24.11
CA ASP A 87 32.31 -3.21 -24.41
C ASP A 87 31.12 -4.20 -24.51
N PRO A 88 30.73 -4.66 -25.72
CA PRO A 88 29.60 -5.58 -25.91
C PRO A 88 29.94 -7.05 -25.60
N ALA A 89 30.97 -7.34 -24.80
CA ALA A 89 31.50 -8.70 -24.62
C ALA A 89 31.65 -9.17 -23.15
N SER A 90 30.85 -8.64 -22.22
CA SER A 90 30.78 -9.17 -20.85
C SER A 90 29.35 -9.50 -20.40
N ILE A 91 28.61 -10.25 -21.21
CA ILE A 91 27.44 -11.01 -20.74
C ILE A 91 27.94 -12.21 -19.91
N GLY A 92 28.38 -11.88 -18.71
CA GLY A 92 28.84 -12.79 -17.67
C GLY A 92 28.77 -12.14 -16.29
N GLU A 93 27.81 -11.24 -16.07
CA GLU A 93 27.60 -10.54 -14.79
C GLU A 93 26.93 -11.45 -13.76
N SER A 94 27.79 -12.28 -13.18
CA SER A 94 27.87 -12.65 -11.77
C SER A 94 26.64 -12.39 -10.89
N ARG A 95 26.21 -13.46 -10.20
CA ARG A 95 25.33 -13.47 -9.02
C ARG A 95 25.85 -12.65 -7.81
N SER A 96 26.80 -11.73 -8.00
CA SER A 96 27.51 -10.96 -6.95
C SER A 96 27.07 -9.49 -6.83
N ALA A 97 26.07 -9.03 -7.59
CA ALA A 97 25.59 -7.64 -7.51
C ALA A 97 24.71 -7.38 -6.26
N CYS A 98 25.11 -7.90 -5.10
CA CYS A 98 24.45 -7.66 -3.82
C CYS A 98 24.84 -6.29 -3.27
N GLU A 99 23.86 -5.54 -2.80
CA GLU A 99 24.08 -4.20 -2.23
C GLU A 99 23.49 -4.13 -0.82
N ARG A 100 24.30 -3.68 0.12
CA ARG A 100 23.86 -3.45 1.51
C ARG A 100 23.02 -2.18 1.56
N VAL A 101 21.81 -2.28 2.12
CA VAL A 101 20.90 -1.14 2.24
C VAL A 101 21.02 -0.54 3.64
N TRP A 102 21.65 0.64 3.75
CA TRP A 102 21.75 1.38 5.02
C TRP A 102 20.37 1.88 5.48
N PRO A 103 20.04 1.90 6.79
CA PRO A 103 20.85 1.57 7.98
C PRO A 103 20.84 0.08 8.36
N THR A 104 20.33 -0.79 7.50
CA THR A 104 20.25 -2.22 7.80
C THR A 104 21.55 -2.94 7.46
N ARG A 105 21.76 -4.09 8.11
CA ARG A 105 22.84 -5.01 7.75
C ARG A 105 22.49 -5.93 6.57
N PHE A 106 21.26 -5.87 6.07
CA PHE A 106 20.77 -6.78 5.03
C PHE A 106 21.21 -6.31 3.65
N SER A 107 21.50 -7.28 2.79
CA SER A 107 21.89 -7.03 1.40
C SER A 107 20.85 -7.60 0.46
N VAL A 108 20.48 -6.82 -0.55
CA VAL A 108 19.52 -7.21 -1.59
C VAL A 108 20.29 -7.40 -2.90
N CYS A 109 19.99 -8.48 -3.62
CA CYS A 109 20.77 -8.91 -4.78
C CYS A 109 19.93 -8.95 -6.06
N GLY A 110 20.63 -9.03 -7.20
CA GLY A 110 20.06 -9.38 -8.50
C GLY A 110 18.81 -8.58 -8.93
N ALA A 111 17.82 -9.30 -9.45
CA ALA A 111 16.57 -8.72 -9.96
C ALA A 111 15.69 -8.13 -8.85
N ILE A 112 15.76 -8.68 -7.63
CA ILE A 112 15.04 -8.13 -6.47
C ILE A 112 15.56 -6.73 -6.15
N LYS A 113 16.88 -6.53 -6.19
CA LYS A 113 17.51 -5.22 -6.01
C LYS A 113 17.07 -4.24 -7.10
N ALA A 114 17.08 -4.68 -8.36
CA ALA A 114 16.65 -3.85 -9.48
C ALA A 114 15.21 -3.35 -9.27
N LYS A 115 14.30 -4.24 -8.89
CA LYS A 115 12.91 -3.87 -8.59
C LYS A 115 12.76 -2.97 -7.38
N TYR A 116 13.55 -3.21 -6.33
CA TYR A 116 13.57 -2.38 -5.15
C TYR A 116 13.97 -0.94 -5.46
N LYS A 117 15.01 -0.76 -6.30
CA LYS A 117 15.44 0.56 -6.78
C LYS A 117 14.38 1.23 -7.65
N GLU A 118 13.73 0.48 -8.55
CA GLU A 118 12.64 0.98 -9.40
C GLU A 118 11.47 1.58 -8.57
N ILE A 119 11.15 0.96 -7.43
CA ILE A 119 10.05 1.40 -6.56
C ILE A 119 10.46 2.62 -5.68
N GLY A 120 11.75 2.96 -5.60
CA GLY A 120 12.26 4.06 -4.78
C GLY A 120 13.03 3.62 -3.53
N GLY A 121 13.39 2.34 -3.42
CA GLY A 121 14.26 1.82 -2.37
C GLY A 121 13.72 2.03 -0.96
N ALA A 122 14.61 2.45 -0.04
CA ALA A 122 14.29 2.60 1.39
C ALA A 122 13.30 3.72 1.69
N LEU A 123 13.15 4.69 0.80
CA LEU A 123 12.20 5.81 0.94
C LEU A 123 10.80 5.47 0.39
N SER A 124 10.66 4.32 -0.29
CA SER A 124 9.38 3.86 -0.80
C SER A 124 8.48 3.30 0.31
N TRP A 125 7.22 3.01 -0.04
CA TRP A 125 6.26 2.33 0.85
C TRP A 125 6.76 0.97 1.36
N LEU A 126 7.73 0.36 0.68
CA LEU A 126 8.30 -0.92 1.07
C LEU A 126 9.29 -0.77 2.25
N GLY A 127 9.94 0.39 2.36
CA GLY A 127 10.88 0.68 3.44
C GLY A 127 12.18 -0.14 3.37
N PRO A 128 12.95 -0.19 4.48
CA PRO A 128 14.22 -0.91 4.53
C PRO A 128 14.02 -2.44 4.54
N PRO A 129 15.01 -3.22 4.05
CA PRO A 129 14.95 -4.67 4.08
C PRO A 129 15.03 -5.22 5.51
N THR A 130 14.29 -6.29 5.76
CA THR A 130 14.28 -7.02 7.04
C THR A 130 14.96 -8.39 6.94
N SER A 131 15.23 -8.87 5.72
CA SER A 131 16.03 -10.05 5.45
C SER A 131 16.87 -9.88 4.18
N GLY A 132 17.87 -10.74 4.01
CA GLY A 132 18.58 -10.87 2.74
C GLY A 132 17.77 -11.65 1.70
N GLU A 133 18.38 -11.95 0.57
CA GLU A 133 17.79 -12.85 -0.43
C GLU A 133 17.78 -14.30 0.07
N VAL A 134 16.58 -14.86 0.20
CA VAL A 134 16.35 -16.24 0.65
C VAL A 134 15.71 -17.01 -0.50
N ARG A 135 16.17 -18.24 -0.70
CA ARG A 135 15.57 -19.15 -1.68
C ARG A 135 14.20 -19.64 -1.20
N ASN A 136 13.23 -19.67 -2.10
CA ASN A 136 11.89 -20.13 -1.76
C ASN A 136 11.85 -21.66 -1.56
N PRO A 137 10.92 -22.17 -0.74
CA PRO A 137 10.69 -23.60 -0.51
C PRO A 137 10.49 -24.45 -1.77
N ASP A 138 9.95 -23.86 -2.83
CA ASP A 138 9.76 -24.50 -4.14
C ASP A 138 11.05 -24.76 -4.91
N GLN A 139 12.19 -24.28 -4.42
CA GLN A 139 13.49 -24.41 -5.04
C GLN A 139 13.60 -23.78 -6.45
N VAL A 140 12.79 -22.76 -6.75
CA VAL A 140 12.88 -22.04 -8.03
C VAL A 140 13.07 -20.55 -7.81
N GLY A 141 12.21 -19.94 -6.98
CA GLY A 141 12.23 -18.50 -6.74
C GLY A 141 13.15 -18.07 -5.61
N TYR A 142 13.31 -16.76 -5.53
CA TYR A 142 13.97 -16.07 -4.43
C TYR A 142 13.05 -14.99 -3.88
N ARG A 143 13.22 -14.64 -2.61
CA ARG A 143 12.49 -13.56 -1.97
C ARG A 143 13.40 -12.76 -1.05
N SER A 144 13.04 -11.50 -0.86
CA SER A 144 13.54 -10.67 0.24
C SER A 144 12.37 -10.01 0.93
N THR A 145 12.41 -9.98 2.26
CA THR A 145 11.40 -9.29 3.07
C THR A 145 11.88 -7.89 3.43
N PHE A 146 10.92 -6.99 3.54
CA PHE A 146 11.10 -5.58 3.86
C PHE A 146 10.09 -5.19 4.94
N LEU A 147 10.18 -3.97 5.44
CA LEU A 147 9.28 -3.50 6.50
C LEU A 147 7.81 -3.43 6.03
N GLY A 148 7.58 -2.92 4.82
CA GLY A 148 6.25 -2.72 4.23
C GLY A 148 5.73 -3.91 3.42
N GLY A 149 6.50 -4.99 3.27
CA GLY A 149 6.13 -6.10 2.41
C GLY A 149 7.27 -7.04 2.06
N ALA A 150 7.17 -7.67 0.90
CA ALA A 150 8.21 -8.54 0.37
C ALA A 150 8.32 -8.37 -1.15
N ILE A 151 9.50 -8.64 -1.71
CA ILE A 151 9.67 -8.79 -3.15
C ILE A 151 9.98 -10.25 -3.43
N TYR A 152 9.20 -10.84 -4.33
CA TYR A 152 9.38 -12.20 -4.82
C TYR A 152 9.89 -12.14 -6.26
N TRP A 153 10.86 -13.00 -6.56
CA TRP A 153 11.38 -13.19 -7.90
C TRP A 153 11.18 -14.63 -8.35
N HIS A 154 10.75 -14.78 -9.60
CA HIS A 154 10.67 -16.05 -10.31
C HIS A 154 11.23 -15.88 -11.73
N PRO A 155 11.91 -16.88 -12.32
CA PRO A 155 12.46 -16.78 -13.67
C PRO A 155 11.43 -16.45 -14.75
N GLU A 156 10.19 -16.92 -14.61
CA GLU A 156 9.14 -16.69 -15.61
C GLU A 156 8.39 -15.36 -15.42
N THR A 157 8.18 -14.92 -14.17
CA THR A 157 7.36 -13.73 -13.90
C THR A 157 8.18 -12.49 -13.60
N GLY A 158 9.45 -12.64 -13.22
CA GLY A 158 10.32 -11.55 -12.78
C GLY A 158 10.14 -11.19 -11.30
N ALA A 159 10.67 -10.03 -10.91
CA ALA A 159 10.60 -9.53 -9.53
C ALA A 159 9.35 -8.64 -9.33
N HIS A 160 8.51 -8.99 -8.36
CA HIS A 160 7.31 -8.24 -8.00
C HIS A 160 7.22 -8.02 -6.50
N ALA A 161 6.88 -6.78 -6.11
CA ALA A 161 6.60 -6.42 -4.73
C ALA A 161 5.20 -6.87 -4.31
N ILE A 162 5.02 -7.21 -3.04
CA ILE A 162 3.76 -7.59 -2.42
C ILE A 162 3.68 -6.82 -1.09
N THR A 163 2.53 -6.24 -0.76
CA THR A 163 2.32 -5.55 0.53
C THR A 163 2.15 -6.55 1.67
N ASN A 164 2.27 -6.09 2.93
CA ASN A 164 2.03 -6.94 4.10
C ASN A 164 0.61 -7.56 4.11
N ASP A 165 -0.42 -6.80 3.74
CA ASP A 165 -1.79 -7.31 3.67
C ASP A 165 -1.96 -8.34 2.55
N GLY A 166 -1.36 -8.08 1.38
CA GLY A 166 -1.33 -9.04 0.28
C GLY A 166 -0.60 -10.34 0.65
N MET A 167 0.51 -10.22 1.39
CA MET A 167 1.26 -11.36 1.93
C MET A 167 0.45 -12.19 2.93
N ARG A 168 -0.33 -11.55 3.80
CA ARG A 168 -1.25 -12.24 4.72
C ARG A 168 -2.32 -13.01 3.95
N GLN A 169 -2.92 -12.36 2.95
CA GLN A 169 -3.97 -12.97 2.13
C GLN A 169 -3.42 -14.15 1.32
N TRP A 170 -2.33 -13.95 0.59
CA TRP A 170 -1.69 -14.99 -0.20
C TRP A 170 -1.12 -16.13 0.66
N GLY A 171 -0.65 -15.82 1.87
CA GLY A 171 -0.20 -16.81 2.84
C GLY A 171 -1.30 -17.75 3.33
N SER A 172 -2.55 -17.29 3.38
CA SER A 172 -3.69 -18.17 3.69
C SER A 172 -3.91 -19.29 2.66
N LEU A 173 -3.32 -19.14 1.46
CA LEU A 173 -3.40 -20.10 0.35
C LEU A 173 -2.13 -20.91 0.16
N GLY A 174 -1.14 -20.80 1.06
CA GLY A 174 0.12 -21.53 0.97
C GLY A 174 1.21 -20.85 0.14
N TRP A 175 1.13 -19.52 -0.05
CA TRP A 175 2.12 -18.73 -0.79
C TRP A 175 2.43 -19.30 -2.19
N GLU A 176 3.71 -19.40 -2.56
CA GLU A 176 4.17 -19.84 -3.89
C GLU A 176 3.87 -21.31 -4.19
N GLN A 177 3.73 -22.15 -3.16
CA GLN A 177 3.31 -23.54 -3.31
C GLN A 177 1.78 -23.68 -3.43
N GLY A 178 1.06 -22.58 -3.20
CA GLY A 178 -0.39 -22.51 -3.27
C GLY A 178 -0.95 -22.48 -4.69
N VAL A 179 -2.27 -22.47 -4.77
CA VAL A 179 -3.04 -22.47 -6.04
C VAL A 179 -2.78 -21.25 -6.93
N LEU A 180 -2.26 -20.17 -6.36
CA LEU A 180 -2.00 -18.93 -7.10
C LEU A 180 -0.61 -18.86 -7.72
N GLY A 181 0.38 -19.60 -7.18
CA GLY A 181 1.77 -19.50 -7.61
C GLY A 181 2.37 -18.12 -7.34
N TYR A 182 3.21 -17.63 -8.26
CA TYR A 182 3.93 -16.37 -8.11
C TYR A 182 3.13 -15.14 -8.56
N PRO A 183 3.44 -13.95 -7.99
CA PRO A 183 2.91 -12.69 -8.49
C PRO A 183 3.40 -12.41 -9.91
N THR A 184 2.54 -11.80 -10.72
CA THR A 184 2.81 -11.37 -12.11
C THR A 184 2.72 -9.86 -12.29
N SER A 185 2.17 -9.14 -11.31
CA SER A 185 2.08 -7.69 -11.33
C SER A 185 2.44 -7.08 -10.00
N ARG A 186 2.68 -5.75 -9.99
CA ARG A 186 2.68 -4.96 -8.76
C ARG A 186 1.27 -4.84 -8.15
N PRO A 187 1.14 -4.51 -6.85
CA PRO A 187 -0.13 -4.17 -6.22
C PRO A 187 -0.75 -2.94 -6.90
N LYS A 188 -2.06 -3.00 -7.13
CA LYS A 188 -2.85 -1.94 -7.77
C LYS A 188 -4.01 -1.57 -6.87
N ASN A 189 -4.27 -0.27 -6.73
CA ASN A 189 -5.44 0.21 -6.00
C ASN A 189 -6.72 -0.03 -6.84
N ILE A 190 -7.82 -0.34 -6.18
CA ILE A 190 -9.13 -0.57 -6.81
C ILE A 190 -9.98 0.68 -6.63
N SER A 191 -10.20 1.46 -7.68
CA SER A 191 -11.17 2.56 -7.64
C SER A 191 -12.60 2.01 -7.86
N PRO A 192 -13.64 2.45 -7.12
CA PRO A 192 -13.67 3.56 -6.15
C PRO A 192 -13.48 3.14 -4.68
N LEU A 193 -13.02 1.91 -4.40
CA LEU A 193 -12.90 1.39 -3.03
C LEU A 193 -11.62 1.91 -2.37
N PRO A 194 -11.71 2.84 -1.40
CA PRO A 194 -10.51 3.33 -0.73
C PRO A 194 -9.81 2.17 0.00
N VAL A 195 -8.48 2.12 -0.09
CA VAL A 195 -7.60 1.14 0.57
C VAL A 195 -7.68 -0.30 0.03
N ALA A 196 -8.67 -0.65 -0.80
CA ALA A 196 -8.70 -1.97 -1.43
C ALA A 196 -7.65 -2.06 -2.55
N GLN A 197 -6.86 -3.13 -2.50
CA GLN A 197 -5.82 -3.41 -3.49
C GLN A 197 -6.07 -4.77 -4.11
N TYR A 198 -5.62 -4.92 -5.35
CA TYR A 198 -5.56 -6.20 -6.02
C TYR A 198 -4.20 -6.43 -6.64
N GLN A 199 -3.85 -7.70 -6.80
CA GLN A 199 -2.61 -8.12 -7.43
C GLN A 199 -2.86 -9.38 -8.25
N ASN A 200 -2.26 -9.41 -9.45
CA ASN A 200 -2.34 -10.54 -10.34
C ASN A 200 -1.25 -11.57 -10.00
N PHE A 201 -1.62 -12.85 -10.07
CA PHE A 201 -0.74 -14.01 -9.89
C PHE A 201 -0.86 -14.95 -11.11
N GLN A 202 0.01 -15.96 -11.19
CA GLN A 202 0.01 -16.92 -12.30
C GLN A 202 -1.32 -17.70 -12.39
N GLY A 203 -1.83 -18.16 -11.25
CA GLY A 203 -3.05 -19.00 -11.18
C GLY A 203 -4.34 -18.23 -10.93
N GLY A 204 -4.25 -16.96 -10.52
CA GLY A 204 -5.44 -16.16 -10.22
C GLY A 204 -5.11 -14.76 -9.71
N ASP A 205 -6.07 -14.12 -9.06
CA ASP A 205 -5.93 -12.78 -8.52
C ASP A 205 -6.25 -12.76 -7.03
N THR A 206 -5.51 -11.95 -6.29
CA THR A 206 -5.83 -11.63 -4.89
C THR A 206 -6.41 -10.23 -4.79
N TYR A 207 -7.38 -10.11 -3.90
CA TYR A 207 -8.04 -8.87 -3.52
C TYR A 207 -7.93 -8.76 -2.02
N TYR A 208 -7.47 -7.63 -1.52
CA TYR A 208 -7.29 -7.45 -0.10
C TYR A 208 -7.45 -5.99 0.32
N SER A 209 -7.87 -5.84 1.55
CA SER A 209 -7.99 -4.61 2.30
C SER A 209 -7.52 -4.90 3.73
N PRO A 210 -7.32 -3.87 4.58
CA PRO A 210 -6.89 -4.09 5.95
C PRO A 210 -7.87 -4.93 6.79
N VAL A 211 -9.13 -5.06 6.36
CA VAL A 211 -10.20 -5.76 7.10
C VAL A 211 -10.60 -7.07 6.44
N THR A 212 -10.61 -7.14 5.11
CA THR A 212 -11.09 -8.29 4.35
C THR A 212 -10.16 -8.62 3.19
N GLY A 213 -10.06 -9.90 2.86
CA GLY A 213 -9.30 -10.37 1.70
C GLY A 213 -9.91 -11.64 1.12
N GLY A 214 -9.81 -11.76 -0.20
CA GLY A 214 -10.29 -12.90 -0.95
C GLY A 214 -9.42 -13.12 -2.17
N ALA A 215 -9.39 -14.36 -2.64
CA ALA A 215 -8.70 -14.72 -3.85
C ALA A 215 -9.62 -15.47 -4.78
N ILE A 216 -9.41 -15.26 -6.08
CA ILE A 216 -10.22 -15.85 -7.13
C ILE A 216 -9.32 -16.44 -8.20
N TRP A 217 -9.60 -17.69 -8.56
CA TRP A 217 -8.80 -18.44 -9.53
C TRP A 217 -9.70 -19.35 -10.38
N GLY A 218 -9.11 -19.97 -11.40
CA GLY A 218 -9.78 -20.95 -12.24
C GLY A 218 -11.03 -20.41 -12.97
N ASP A 219 -12.07 -21.24 -13.05
CA ASP A 219 -13.30 -20.92 -13.79
C ASP A 219 -14.07 -19.73 -13.18
N LEU A 220 -14.07 -19.58 -11.84
CA LEU A 220 -14.71 -18.45 -11.19
C LEU A 220 -14.06 -17.13 -11.61
N LYS A 221 -12.72 -17.10 -11.69
CA LYS A 221 -12.00 -15.92 -12.15
C LYS A 221 -12.38 -15.56 -13.58
N GLN A 222 -12.39 -16.53 -14.49
CA GLN A 222 -12.77 -16.29 -15.89
C GLN A 222 -14.18 -15.70 -15.98
N ARG A 223 -15.14 -16.21 -15.19
CA ARG A 223 -16.47 -15.63 -15.15
C ARG A 223 -16.47 -14.22 -14.57
N TYR A 224 -15.76 -14.01 -13.47
CA TYR A 224 -15.68 -12.72 -12.81
C TYR A 224 -15.08 -11.65 -13.72
N ASP A 225 -14.01 -11.97 -14.43
CA ASP A 225 -13.41 -11.09 -15.43
C ASP A 225 -14.39 -10.83 -16.58
N ALA A 226 -15.12 -11.85 -17.05
CA ALA A 226 -16.10 -11.72 -18.13
C ALA A 226 -17.30 -10.83 -17.79
N ILE A 227 -17.69 -10.72 -16.51
CA ILE A 227 -18.75 -9.80 -16.08
C ILE A 227 -18.24 -8.38 -15.77
N GLY A 228 -16.94 -8.12 -15.91
CA GLY A 228 -16.33 -6.81 -15.67
C GLY A 228 -15.55 -6.69 -14.35
N GLY A 229 -15.29 -7.81 -13.68
CA GLY A 229 -14.40 -7.88 -12.53
C GLY A 229 -14.77 -6.92 -11.40
N PRO A 230 -13.81 -6.15 -10.84
CA PRO A 230 -14.06 -5.22 -9.74
C PRO A 230 -15.06 -4.10 -10.04
N SER A 231 -15.29 -3.78 -11.31
CA SER A 231 -16.27 -2.77 -11.73
C SER A 231 -17.71 -3.30 -11.72
N HIS A 232 -17.90 -4.63 -11.64
CA HIS A 232 -19.23 -5.23 -11.61
C HIS A 232 -19.91 -4.99 -10.24
N PRO A 233 -21.24 -4.76 -10.18
CA PRO A 233 -21.97 -4.49 -8.93
C PRO A 233 -21.92 -5.57 -7.85
N ILE A 234 -21.42 -6.77 -8.17
CA ILE A 234 -21.16 -7.84 -7.19
C ILE A 234 -20.01 -7.47 -6.25
N GLY A 235 -19.12 -6.59 -6.69
CA GLY A 235 -17.97 -6.07 -5.95
C GLY A 235 -16.76 -6.99 -5.99
N ILE A 236 -15.93 -6.90 -4.94
CA ILE A 236 -14.66 -7.64 -4.82
C ILE A 236 -14.81 -8.91 -3.99
N PRO A 237 -13.99 -9.96 -4.23
CA PRO A 237 -13.93 -11.13 -3.37
C PRO A 237 -13.55 -10.75 -1.92
N VAL A 238 -14.27 -11.32 -0.96
CA VAL A 238 -14.00 -11.16 0.48
C VAL A 238 -13.72 -12.50 1.18
N SER A 239 -13.71 -13.60 0.42
CA SER A 239 -13.28 -14.92 0.88
C SER A 239 -12.42 -15.61 -0.18
N ASN A 240 -11.69 -16.64 0.24
CA ASN A 240 -11.11 -17.64 -0.66
C ASN A 240 -12.17 -18.62 -1.14
N GLU A 241 -11.86 -19.39 -2.19
CA GLU A 241 -12.78 -20.39 -2.73
C GLU A 241 -13.14 -21.42 -1.64
N LEU A 242 -14.42 -21.46 -1.29
CA LEU A 242 -14.99 -22.40 -0.34
C LEU A 242 -15.67 -23.53 -1.11
N SER A 243 -15.65 -24.73 -0.53
CA SER A 243 -16.38 -25.89 -1.05
C SER A 243 -17.42 -26.31 -0.03
N ASN A 244 -18.66 -26.49 -0.48
CA ASN A 244 -19.72 -27.06 0.36
C ASN A 244 -19.83 -28.58 0.14
N THR A 245 -19.73 -28.99 -1.13
CA THR A 245 -19.71 -30.39 -1.56
C THR A 245 -18.68 -30.55 -2.68
N ASP A 246 -18.41 -31.78 -3.11
CA ASP A 246 -17.54 -32.05 -4.27
C ASP A 246 -18.06 -31.46 -5.59
N GLU A 247 -19.35 -31.11 -5.63
CA GLU A 247 -20.01 -30.56 -6.81
C GLU A 247 -20.00 -29.04 -6.85
N TYR A 248 -20.09 -28.36 -5.69
CA TYR A 248 -20.25 -26.91 -5.64
C TYR A 248 -19.12 -26.22 -4.89
N ARG A 249 -18.53 -25.24 -5.57
CA ARG A 249 -17.58 -24.28 -5.00
C ARG A 249 -18.15 -22.88 -5.06
N PHE A 250 -17.77 -22.02 -4.14
CA PHE A 250 -18.28 -20.66 -4.10
C PHE A 250 -17.30 -19.68 -3.49
N ASN A 251 -17.45 -18.42 -3.88
CA ASN A 251 -16.75 -17.28 -3.31
C ASN A 251 -17.75 -16.25 -2.83
N ASN A 252 -17.52 -15.71 -1.63
CA ASN A 252 -18.25 -14.56 -1.14
C ASN A 252 -17.60 -13.29 -1.67
N PHE A 253 -18.45 -12.37 -2.12
CA PHE A 253 -18.08 -11.04 -2.59
C PHE A 253 -18.71 -10.01 -1.67
N SER A 254 -18.23 -8.77 -1.73
CA SER A 254 -18.75 -7.68 -0.89
C SER A 254 -20.26 -7.46 -1.05
N ASN A 255 -20.84 -7.74 -2.23
CA ASN A 255 -22.27 -7.58 -2.49
C ASN A 255 -22.96 -8.86 -3.00
N GLY A 256 -22.38 -10.04 -2.78
CA GLY A 256 -23.01 -11.28 -3.25
C GLY A 256 -22.19 -12.54 -3.05
N VAL A 257 -22.60 -13.58 -3.75
CA VAL A 257 -21.90 -14.87 -3.83
C VAL A 257 -21.84 -15.29 -5.29
N MET A 258 -20.71 -15.84 -5.71
CA MET A 258 -20.59 -16.55 -6.98
C MET A 258 -20.36 -18.02 -6.68
N THR A 259 -21.17 -18.88 -7.28
CA THR A 259 -21.07 -20.33 -7.17
C THR A 259 -20.62 -20.89 -8.51
N TRP A 260 -19.93 -22.03 -8.46
CA TRP A 260 -19.52 -22.82 -9.60
C TRP A 260 -19.88 -24.27 -9.35
N GLN A 261 -20.46 -24.89 -10.36
CA GLN A 261 -20.83 -26.29 -10.36
C GLN A 261 -19.85 -27.10 -11.22
N ARG A 262 -19.26 -28.15 -10.64
CA ARG A 262 -18.22 -28.97 -11.27
C ARG A 262 -18.72 -29.76 -12.48
N SER A 263 -19.92 -30.34 -12.37
CA SER A 263 -20.51 -31.22 -13.39
C SER A 263 -20.87 -30.46 -14.68
N SER A 264 -21.45 -29.27 -14.54
CA SER A 264 -21.91 -28.45 -15.67
C SER A 264 -20.91 -27.37 -16.09
N ARG A 265 -19.87 -27.12 -15.27
CA ARG A 265 -18.96 -25.97 -15.35
C ARG A 265 -19.69 -24.62 -15.42
N ARG A 266 -20.92 -24.57 -14.90
CA ARG A 266 -21.71 -23.34 -14.87
C ARG A 266 -21.45 -22.57 -13.60
N SER A 267 -21.24 -21.28 -13.77
CA SER A 267 -21.13 -20.31 -12.69
C SER A 267 -22.43 -19.52 -12.56
N HIS A 268 -22.98 -19.43 -11.36
CA HIS A 268 -24.11 -18.56 -11.03
C HIS A 268 -23.66 -17.51 -10.03
N TYR A 269 -24.33 -16.36 -9.99
CA TYR A 269 -24.11 -15.38 -8.94
C TYR A 269 -25.43 -14.87 -8.40
N MET A 270 -25.42 -14.51 -7.12
CA MET A 270 -26.58 -14.01 -6.39
C MET A 270 -26.15 -12.82 -5.53
N TYR A 271 -26.91 -11.73 -5.60
CA TYR A 271 -26.66 -10.54 -4.80
C TYR A 271 -27.04 -10.74 -3.34
N LEU A 272 -26.45 -9.95 -2.44
CA LEU A 272 -26.66 -10.07 -1.00
C LEU A 272 -28.14 -9.94 -0.57
N PRO A 273 -28.96 -9.01 -1.12
CA PRO A 273 -30.38 -8.94 -0.79
C PRO A 273 -31.15 -10.20 -1.21
N ALA A 274 -30.88 -10.70 -2.42
CA ALA A 274 -31.48 -11.93 -2.94
C ALA A 274 -31.08 -13.15 -2.10
N ARG A 275 -29.82 -13.20 -1.64
CA ARG A 275 -29.34 -14.24 -0.72
C ARG A 275 -30.11 -14.23 0.60
N ARG A 276 -30.32 -13.06 1.21
CA ARG A 276 -31.08 -12.93 2.47
C ARG A 276 -32.53 -13.40 2.29
N ALA A 277 -33.16 -13.03 1.17
CA ALA A 277 -34.50 -13.50 0.84
C ALA A 277 -34.55 -15.02 0.65
N CYS A 278 -33.61 -15.62 -0.09
CA CYS A 278 -33.56 -17.08 -0.22
C CYS A 278 -33.23 -17.75 1.12
N GLN A 279 -32.34 -17.24 1.96
CA GLN A 279 -32.12 -17.86 3.28
C GLN A 279 -33.38 -17.85 4.15
N ALA A 280 -34.21 -16.81 4.06
CA ALA A 280 -35.48 -16.75 4.80
C ALA A 280 -36.56 -17.69 4.22
N VAL A 281 -36.62 -17.85 2.89
CA VAL A 281 -37.70 -18.57 2.18
C VAL A 281 -37.32 -20.01 1.81
N CYS A 282 -36.09 -20.22 1.32
CA CYS A 282 -35.55 -21.51 0.90
C CYS A 282 -35.39 -22.50 2.08
N VAL A 283 -35.22 -22.01 3.32
CA VAL A 283 -35.24 -22.85 4.54
C VAL A 283 -36.63 -23.46 4.83
N TRP A 284 -37.71 -22.88 4.31
CA TRP A 284 -39.08 -23.37 4.52
C TRP A 284 -39.67 -24.17 3.35
N GLY A 285 -38.96 -24.27 2.21
CA GLY A 285 -39.45 -24.96 1.01
C GLY A 285 -38.49 -25.99 0.40
N PHE A 286 -37.24 -26.03 0.84
CA PHE A 286 -36.28 -27.04 0.42
C PHE A 286 -35.55 -27.56 1.66
N ARG A 287 -35.56 -28.88 1.87
CA ARG A 287 -34.44 -29.55 2.54
C ARG A 287 -33.20 -29.33 1.67
N VAL A 288 -32.58 -28.18 1.86
CA VAL A 288 -31.25 -27.88 1.37
C VAL A 288 -30.29 -28.49 2.38
N SER A 289 -29.87 -29.74 2.15
CA SER A 289 -28.58 -30.23 2.64
C SER A 289 -27.41 -29.66 1.82
N VAL A 290 -27.57 -28.46 1.24
CA VAL A 290 -26.70 -27.91 0.19
C VAL A 290 -26.68 -26.38 0.23
N LEU A 291 -26.27 -25.74 1.33
CA LEU A 291 -25.70 -24.38 1.27
C LEU A 291 -24.82 -24.12 2.51
#